data_AF-A0A9P9NRB9-F1
#
_entry.id   AF-A0A9P9NRB9-F1
#
_cell.length_a   1.000
_cell.length_b   1.000
_cell.length_c   1.000
_cell.angle_alpha   90.00
_cell.angle_beta   90.00
_cell.angle_gamma   90.00
#
_symmetry.space_group_name_H-M   'P 1'
#
loop_
_entity.id
_entity.type
_entity.pdbx_description
1 polymer ?
#
loop_
_entity_poly.entity_id
_entity_poly.type
_entity_poly.pdbx_seq_one_letter_code
_entity_poly.pdbx_strand_id
1 'polypeptide(L)'
;MTTIHFSVHRFALFRSSQINTTSFCSTLVLRHSKLGRTSTCPPTSKSCPYSSASPRSFRTMASSNLANQLRKHLQEENYSKWGFVIYRCTYESDDDWARFMENLNARAQDHLEIYEGLDLLDSLELTVRDDREAFDGATIQKCRDHFVDWVGSAEGRNSEQPNTPAIPTGWDGQPRYTFFIHVDKDSLESVVRRAPQPPADDMEGTGYVNMMDSKWVPSSDEETEIDLDGNVVTIGEGEEEQDWQRVAIWGLIPGIYMALLGGDLWYAEFEKPPHVWVES
;
A
#
# COMPACT_ATOMS: atom_id res chain seq x y z
N MET A 1 14.21 -43.95 1.33
CA MET A 1 13.62 -43.02 0.35
C MET A 1 12.12 -43.09 0.56
N THR A 2 11.57 -42.12 1.29
CA THR A 2 10.13 -42.08 1.61
C THR A 2 9.66 -40.69 1.24
N THR A 3 8.95 -40.59 0.11
CA THR A 3 8.35 -39.33 -0.34
C THR A 3 6.92 -39.28 0.17
N ILE A 4 6.62 -38.20 0.87
CA ILE A 4 5.31 -37.85 1.43
C ILE A 4 4.55 -37.06 0.36
N HIS A 5 3.34 -37.49 0.01
CA HIS A 5 2.40 -36.74 -0.83
C HIS A 5 1.46 -35.95 0.08
N PHE A 6 1.43 -34.63 -0.07
CA PHE A 6 0.34 -33.80 0.45
C PHE A 6 -0.52 -33.33 -0.71
N SER A 7 -1.81 -33.70 -0.66
CA SER A 7 -2.86 -33.23 -1.56
C SER A 7 -3.61 -32.11 -0.85
N VAL A 8 -3.79 -30.97 -1.53
CA VAL A 8 -4.63 -29.88 -1.04
C VAL A 8 -5.73 -29.64 -2.08
N HIS A 9 -6.94 -30.07 -1.75
CA HIS A 9 -8.15 -29.64 -2.44
C HIS A 9 -8.62 -28.31 -1.85
N ARG A 10 -8.88 -27.31 -2.69
CA ARG A 10 -9.78 -26.19 -2.35
C ARG A 10 -10.95 -26.13 -3.31
N PHE A 11 -12.14 -26.14 -2.71
CA PHE A 11 -13.44 -25.95 -3.34
C PHE A 11 -13.64 -24.49 -3.74
N ALA A 12 -13.98 -24.24 -5.01
CA ALA A 12 -14.51 -22.96 -5.46
C ALA A 12 -16.05 -22.96 -5.31
N LEU A 13 -16.60 -21.93 -4.68
CA LEU A 13 -18.03 -21.63 -4.72
C LEU A 13 -18.23 -20.26 -5.38
N PHE A 14 -18.59 -20.31 -6.66
CA PHE A 14 -19.10 -19.18 -7.43
C PHE A 14 -20.51 -18.83 -6.97
N ARG A 15 -20.79 -17.53 -6.75
CA ARG A 15 -22.15 -16.98 -6.88
C ARG A 15 -22.13 -15.72 -7.73
N SER A 16 -22.69 -15.86 -8.92
CA SER A 16 -23.07 -14.81 -9.84
C SER A 16 -24.42 -14.19 -9.42
N SER A 17 -24.60 -12.88 -9.63
CA SER A 17 -25.93 -12.27 -9.75
C SER A 17 -25.83 -10.93 -10.48
N GLN A 18 -26.65 -10.81 -11.52
CA GLN A 18 -26.70 -9.76 -12.54
C GLN A 18 -27.37 -8.45 -12.09
N ILE A 19 -26.90 -7.37 -12.69
CA ILE A 19 -27.60 -6.27 -13.41
C ILE A 19 -29.07 -6.00 -13.03
N ASN A 20 -29.36 -4.74 -12.69
CA ASN A 20 -30.58 -4.08 -13.17
C ASN A 20 -30.40 -2.57 -13.33
N THR A 21 -30.54 -2.13 -14.58
CA THR A 21 -30.71 -0.75 -15.03
C THR A 21 -32.12 -0.24 -14.71
N THR A 22 -32.29 1.01 -14.30
CA THR A 22 -33.51 1.78 -14.64
C THR A 22 -33.23 3.29 -14.62
N SER A 23 -33.48 3.88 -15.78
CA SER A 23 -33.59 5.32 -16.07
C SER A 23 -34.86 5.89 -15.44
N PHE A 24 -34.83 7.10 -14.90
CA PHE A 24 -35.97 8.02 -14.94
C PHE A 24 -35.52 9.48 -14.98
N CYS A 25 -35.91 10.14 -16.06
CA CYS A 25 -35.84 11.57 -16.28
C CYS A 25 -37.17 12.20 -15.84
N SER A 26 -37.15 13.33 -15.13
CA SER A 26 -38.15 14.41 -15.28
C SER A 26 -37.74 15.69 -14.56
N THR A 27 -37.72 16.76 -15.34
CA THR A 27 -37.61 18.17 -14.97
C THR A 27 -39.01 18.72 -14.63
N LEU A 28 -39.13 19.66 -13.67
CA LEU A 28 -39.70 21.02 -13.84
C LEU A 28 -40.14 21.72 -12.52
N VAL A 29 -39.78 23.01 -12.45
CA VAL A 29 -40.50 24.21 -11.95
C VAL A 29 -40.31 24.73 -10.51
N LEU A 30 -39.85 25.98 -10.51
CA LEU A 30 -39.81 27.06 -9.52
C LEU A 30 -41.10 27.29 -8.68
N ARG A 31 -40.93 27.82 -7.44
CA ARG A 31 -41.28 29.22 -7.09
C ARG A 31 -40.97 29.59 -5.63
N HIS A 32 -40.57 30.85 -5.45
CA HIS A 32 -40.29 31.58 -4.21
C HIS A 32 -41.49 31.77 -3.28
N SER A 33 -41.24 31.89 -1.97
CA SER A 33 -41.76 32.99 -1.12
C SER A 33 -41.12 33.03 0.28
N LYS A 34 -40.65 34.23 0.66
CA LYS A 34 -40.26 34.67 2.02
C LYS A 34 -41.48 34.75 2.94
N LEU A 35 -41.28 34.59 4.26
CA LEU A 35 -41.81 35.47 5.33
C LEU A 35 -41.23 35.03 6.68
N GLY A 36 -40.67 35.98 7.43
CA GLY A 36 -40.14 35.76 8.78
C GLY A 36 -41.18 36.02 9.87
N ARG A 37 -40.85 35.61 11.10
CA ARG A 37 -41.21 36.34 12.33
C ARG A 37 -40.40 35.85 13.52
N THR A 38 -39.88 36.83 14.25
CA THR A 38 -39.21 36.80 15.54
C THR A 38 -40.19 36.51 16.68
N SER A 39 -39.76 35.75 17.69
CA SER A 39 -40.34 35.79 19.04
C SER A 39 -39.29 35.38 20.09
N THR A 40 -38.89 36.34 20.91
CA THR A 40 -38.24 36.22 22.23
C THR A 40 -39.28 35.71 23.26
N CYS A 41 -38.99 34.95 24.34
CA CYS A 41 -38.20 35.22 25.56
C CYS A 41 -38.28 33.96 26.53
N PRO A 42 -37.66 33.91 27.75
CA PRO A 42 -36.76 32.83 28.24
C PRO A 42 -37.24 32.12 29.54
N PRO A 43 -36.37 31.63 30.48
CA PRO A 43 -35.47 30.47 30.45
C PRO A 43 -35.83 29.41 31.52
N THR A 44 -35.46 28.14 31.32
CA THR A 44 -35.30 27.19 32.45
C THR A 44 -34.13 26.25 32.22
N SER A 45 -33.17 26.34 33.13
CA SER A 45 -31.99 25.50 33.26
C SER A 45 -32.35 24.05 33.51
N LYS A 46 -31.87 23.13 32.67
CA LYS A 46 -31.36 21.81 33.10
C LYS A 46 -30.19 21.43 32.20
N SER A 47 -29.03 21.32 32.81
CA SER A 47 -27.76 20.87 32.24
C SER A 47 -27.88 19.46 31.65
N CYS A 48 -27.69 19.33 30.34
CA CYS A 48 -27.33 18.07 29.69
C CYS A 48 -25.84 18.15 29.33
N PRO A 49 -24.96 17.26 29.83
CA PRO A 49 -23.59 17.18 29.36
C PRO A 49 -23.58 16.35 28.08
N TYR A 50 -24.08 16.90 26.97
CA TYR A 50 -23.64 16.42 25.66
C TYR A 50 -22.30 17.09 25.38
N SER A 51 -21.25 16.52 25.97
CA SER A 51 -19.90 16.72 25.48
C SER A 51 -19.90 16.19 24.06
N SER A 52 -19.80 17.09 23.09
CA SER A 52 -19.54 16.76 21.70
C SER A 52 -18.19 16.06 21.64
N ALA A 53 -18.19 14.73 21.71
CA ALA A 53 -17.04 13.94 21.32
C ALA A 53 -16.71 14.31 19.87
N SER A 54 -15.52 14.89 19.68
CA SER A 54 -14.96 15.16 18.36
C SER A 54 -14.96 13.86 17.54
N PRO A 55 -15.18 13.90 16.21
CA PRO A 55 -15.08 12.72 15.34
C PRO A 55 -13.76 11.94 15.52
N ARG A 56 -12.72 12.59 16.06
CA ARG A 56 -11.43 11.97 16.41
C ARG A 56 -11.49 10.92 17.53
N SER A 57 -12.48 10.94 18.42
CA SER A 57 -12.46 10.09 19.62
C SER A 57 -13.06 8.69 19.44
N PHE A 58 -13.71 8.40 18.31
CA PHE A 58 -14.29 7.08 18.04
C PHE A 58 -13.36 6.14 17.27
N ARG A 59 -12.20 6.62 16.80
CA ARG A 59 -11.18 5.82 16.10
C ARG A 59 -10.16 5.16 17.05
N THR A 60 -10.14 5.57 18.31
CA THR A 60 -9.02 5.37 19.27
C THR A 60 -8.88 3.95 19.85
N MET A 61 -9.86 3.05 19.71
CA MET A 61 -9.76 1.70 20.31
C MET A 61 -9.12 0.64 19.39
N ALA A 62 -9.19 0.81 18.06
CA ALA A 62 -8.54 -0.10 17.10
C ALA A 62 -7.21 0.46 16.56
N SER A 63 -7.02 1.78 16.61
CA SER A 63 -5.81 2.45 16.11
C SER A 63 -4.57 2.22 16.99
N SER A 64 -4.71 1.85 18.27
CA SER A 64 -3.52 1.55 19.09
C SER A 64 -2.80 0.25 18.68
N ASN A 65 -3.34 -0.57 17.77
CA ASN A 65 -2.75 -1.89 17.49
C ASN A 65 -1.60 -1.85 16.47
N LEU A 66 -1.69 -1.10 15.38
CA LEU A 66 -0.70 -1.21 14.29
C LEU A 66 0.67 -0.63 14.68
N ALA A 67 0.72 0.59 15.21
CA ALA A 67 1.98 1.18 15.66
C ALA A 67 2.61 0.37 16.81
N ASN A 68 1.81 -0.18 17.74
CA ASN A 68 2.33 -1.04 18.80
C ASN A 68 2.89 -2.35 18.26
N GLN A 69 2.22 -2.99 17.30
CA GLN A 69 2.74 -4.19 16.63
C GLN A 69 4.03 -3.89 15.87
N LEU A 70 4.09 -2.79 15.12
CA LEU A 70 5.29 -2.36 14.42
C LEU A 70 6.43 -2.12 15.42
N ARG A 71 6.18 -1.36 16.48
CA ARG A 71 7.17 -1.07 17.52
C ARG A 71 7.71 -2.36 18.15
N LYS A 72 6.82 -3.30 18.46
CA LYS A 72 7.19 -4.60 19.01
C LYS A 72 8.06 -5.39 18.03
N HIS A 73 7.65 -5.46 16.76
CA HIS A 73 8.41 -6.14 15.70
C HIS A 73 9.83 -5.57 15.56
N LEU A 74 9.96 -4.24 15.44
CA LEU A 74 11.27 -3.59 15.31
C LEU A 74 12.16 -3.83 16.54
N GLN A 75 11.59 -3.88 17.74
CA GLN A 75 12.32 -4.17 18.97
C GLN A 75 12.76 -5.63 19.06
N GLU A 76 11.89 -6.58 18.73
CA GLU A 76 12.18 -8.02 18.77
C GLU A 76 13.27 -8.42 17.77
N GLU A 77 13.25 -7.81 16.58
CA GLU A 77 14.24 -8.03 15.52
C GLU A 77 15.47 -7.11 15.61
N ASN A 78 15.48 -6.18 16.57
CA ASN A 78 16.51 -5.17 16.79
C ASN A 78 16.81 -4.31 15.53
N TYR A 79 15.78 -3.99 14.76
CA TYR A 79 15.89 -3.22 13.53
C TYR A 79 16.12 -1.74 13.83
N SER A 80 17.17 -1.20 13.21
CA SER A 80 17.56 0.21 13.31
C SER A 80 16.89 1.07 12.24
N LYS A 81 16.48 0.46 11.13
CA LYS A 81 15.81 1.11 10.00
C LYS A 81 14.61 0.32 9.54
N TRP A 82 13.54 1.00 9.16
CA TRP A 82 12.35 0.41 8.52
C TRP A 82 11.79 1.34 7.45
N GLY A 83 10.76 0.90 6.71
CA GLY A 83 10.25 1.61 5.53
C GLY A 83 10.74 0.99 4.23
N PHE A 84 10.69 1.75 3.13
CA PHE A 84 10.90 1.22 1.78
C PHE A 84 12.12 1.82 1.09
N VAL A 85 12.63 1.08 0.10
CA VAL A 85 13.56 1.61 -0.89
C VAL A 85 12.76 2.11 -2.09
N ILE A 86 13.03 3.34 -2.51
CA ILE A 86 12.32 4.05 -3.59
C ILE A 86 13.30 4.28 -4.74
N TYR A 87 12.96 3.83 -5.93
CA TYR A 87 13.67 4.17 -7.15
C TYR A 87 13.01 5.37 -7.80
N ARG A 88 13.78 6.45 -7.95
CA ARG A 88 13.40 7.60 -8.76
C ARG A 88 13.66 7.25 -10.22
N CYS A 89 12.60 7.02 -10.99
CA CYS A 89 12.71 6.61 -12.40
C CYS A 89 12.31 7.70 -13.38
N THR A 90 12.03 8.90 -12.87
CA THR A 90 11.78 10.09 -13.67
C THR A 90 12.53 11.29 -13.11
N TYR A 91 13.13 12.04 -14.02
CA TYR A 91 13.95 13.18 -13.69
C TYR A 91 13.58 14.44 -14.48
N GLU A 92 12.33 14.52 -14.91
CA GLU A 92 11.80 15.65 -15.69
C GLU A 92 11.72 16.94 -14.86
N SER A 93 11.49 16.84 -13.55
CA SER A 93 11.37 17.98 -12.63
C SER A 93 11.84 17.61 -11.23
N ASP A 94 12.87 18.30 -10.74
CA ASP A 94 13.33 18.16 -9.35
C ASP A 94 12.33 18.78 -8.36
N ASP A 95 11.61 19.82 -8.77
CA ASP A 95 10.57 20.45 -7.95
C ASP A 95 9.38 19.52 -7.74
N ASP A 96 8.96 18.79 -8.78
CA ASP A 96 7.89 17.81 -8.62
C ASP A 96 8.36 16.61 -7.80
N TRP A 97 9.61 16.19 -7.94
CA TRP A 97 10.19 15.14 -7.10
C TRP A 97 10.22 15.56 -5.62
N ALA A 98 10.64 16.79 -5.33
CA ALA A 98 10.61 17.34 -3.98
C ALA A 98 9.18 17.34 -3.42
N ARG A 99 8.20 17.82 -4.20
CA ARG A 99 6.78 17.80 -3.82
C ARG A 99 6.25 16.37 -3.62
N PHE A 100 6.68 15.41 -4.43
CA PHE A 100 6.33 14.00 -4.25
C PHE A 100 6.80 13.49 -2.88
N MET A 101 8.07 13.73 -2.54
CA MET A 101 8.64 13.32 -1.24
C MET A 101 8.00 14.06 -0.07
N GLU A 102 7.68 15.35 -0.21
CA GLU A 102 6.93 16.12 0.80
C GLU A 102 5.55 15.51 1.05
N ASN A 103 4.80 15.21 0.00
CA ASN A 103 3.50 14.55 0.10
C ASN A 103 3.62 13.20 0.79
N LEU A 104 4.57 12.35 0.36
CA LEU A 104 4.77 11.02 0.92
C LEU A 104 5.10 11.06 2.42
N ASN A 105 6.00 11.95 2.83
CA ASN A 105 6.36 12.13 4.24
C ASN A 105 5.20 12.69 5.07
N ALA A 106 4.45 13.66 4.53
CA ALA A 106 3.28 14.21 5.21
C ALA A 106 2.22 13.13 5.46
N ARG A 107 1.93 12.27 4.47
CA ARG A 107 0.99 11.14 4.64
C ARG A 107 1.48 10.16 5.71
N ALA A 108 2.76 9.82 5.71
CA ALA A 108 3.35 8.92 6.71
C ALA A 108 3.21 9.50 8.12
N GLN A 109 3.47 10.80 8.30
CA GLN A 109 3.30 11.49 9.57
C GLN A 109 1.83 11.52 10.02
N ASP A 110 0.90 11.89 9.13
CA ASP A 110 -0.54 11.95 9.43
C ASP A 110 -1.08 10.59 9.90
N HIS A 111 -0.70 9.51 9.22
CA HIS A 111 -1.13 8.16 9.59
C HIS A 111 -0.46 7.66 10.88
N LEU A 112 0.83 7.93 11.09
CA LEU A 112 1.48 7.60 12.35
C LEU A 112 0.89 8.38 13.52
N GLU A 113 0.42 9.62 13.32
CA GLU A 113 -0.33 10.36 14.35
C GLU A 113 -1.65 9.66 14.69
N ILE A 114 -2.41 9.20 13.69
CA ILE A 114 -3.66 8.44 13.88
C ILE A 114 -3.44 7.19 14.73
N TYR A 115 -2.32 6.50 14.52
CA TYR A 115 -1.97 5.25 15.19
C TYR A 115 -1.15 5.44 16.48
N GLU A 116 -0.97 6.68 16.97
CA GLU A 116 -0.16 7.00 18.15
C GLU A 116 1.30 6.45 18.04
N GLY A 117 1.88 6.57 16.85
CA GLY A 117 3.18 6.01 16.47
C GLY A 117 4.20 7.03 16.00
N LEU A 118 4.07 8.32 16.36
CA LEU A 118 4.99 9.37 15.91
C LEU A 118 6.46 9.13 16.32
N ASP A 119 6.71 8.39 17.40
CA ASP A 119 8.05 7.97 17.81
C ASP A 119 8.71 7.02 16.80
N LEU A 120 7.93 6.35 15.95
CA LEU A 120 8.46 5.46 14.90
C LEU A 120 9.05 6.25 13.72
N LEU A 121 8.75 7.55 13.61
CA LEU A 121 9.37 8.41 12.59
C LEU A 121 10.89 8.51 12.76
N ASP A 122 11.40 8.39 13.99
CA ASP A 122 12.83 8.51 14.29
C ASP A 122 13.69 7.44 13.59
N SER A 123 13.09 6.30 13.22
CA SER A 123 13.74 5.18 12.53
C SER A 123 13.12 4.86 11.16
N LEU A 124 12.13 5.65 10.71
CA LEU A 124 11.52 5.51 9.39
C LEU A 124 12.49 6.02 8.32
N GLU A 125 12.80 5.17 7.36
CA GLU A 125 13.75 5.43 6.29
C GLU A 125 13.15 5.10 4.93
N LEU A 126 12.66 6.14 4.24
CA LEU A 126 12.23 6.07 2.84
C LEU A 126 13.44 6.34 1.93
N THR A 127 14.29 5.33 1.78
CA THR A 127 15.60 5.46 1.13
C THR A 127 15.46 5.59 -0.38
N VAL A 128 15.86 6.73 -0.94
CA VAL A 128 15.81 6.98 -2.38
C VAL A 128 17.09 6.50 -3.07
N ARG A 129 16.96 5.67 -4.09
CA ARG A 129 17.98 5.40 -5.10
C ARG A 129 17.91 6.48 -6.16
N ASP A 130 18.71 7.53 -5.95
CA ASP A 130 18.76 8.72 -6.81
C ASP A 130 20.05 8.75 -7.65
N ASP A 131 20.01 8.08 -8.79
CA ASP A 131 21.09 8.07 -9.78
C ASP A 131 20.46 8.20 -11.17
N ARG A 132 20.55 9.41 -11.75
CA ARG A 132 19.96 9.73 -13.06
C ARG A 132 20.53 8.85 -14.17
N GLU A 133 21.83 8.57 -14.15
CA GLU A 133 22.47 7.77 -15.21
C GLU A 133 21.99 6.32 -15.14
N ALA A 134 21.76 5.81 -13.93
CA ALA A 134 21.26 4.46 -13.73
C ALA A 134 19.74 4.34 -13.92
N PHE A 135 18.94 5.32 -13.49
CA PHE A 135 17.50 5.12 -13.27
C PHE A 135 16.55 5.98 -14.09
N ASP A 136 17.03 6.98 -14.85
CA ASP A 136 16.12 7.79 -15.69
C ASP A 136 15.44 6.93 -16.78
N GLY A 137 14.12 6.80 -16.68
CA GLY A 137 13.32 5.91 -17.53
C GLY A 137 13.59 4.41 -17.31
N ALA A 138 14.19 4.01 -16.19
CA ALA A 138 14.41 2.61 -15.88
C ALA A 138 13.09 1.84 -15.75
N THR A 139 13.06 0.62 -16.28
CA THR A 139 11.95 -0.33 -16.11
C THR A 139 11.94 -0.88 -14.69
N ILE A 140 10.77 -1.34 -14.22
CA ILE A 140 10.64 -2.09 -12.94
C ILE A 140 11.62 -3.27 -12.86
N GLN A 141 11.83 -4.02 -13.96
CA GLN A 141 12.78 -5.14 -13.98
C GLN A 141 14.23 -4.69 -13.69
N LYS A 142 14.70 -3.62 -14.33
CA LYS A 142 16.03 -3.05 -14.05
C LYS A 142 16.18 -2.62 -12.58
N CYS A 143 15.15 -1.99 -12.01
CA CYS A 143 15.13 -1.62 -10.59
C CYS A 143 15.14 -2.85 -9.68
N ARG A 144 14.43 -3.91 -10.09
CA ARG A 144 14.39 -5.20 -9.38
C ARG A 144 15.77 -5.85 -9.34
N ASP A 145 16.46 -5.94 -10.48
CA ASP A 145 17.79 -6.54 -10.56
C ASP A 145 18.75 -5.82 -9.60
N HIS A 146 18.77 -4.49 -9.65
CA HIS A 146 19.57 -3.68 -8.73
C HIS A 146 19.15 -3.87 -7.26
N PHE A 147 17.85 -3.98 -6.98
CA PHE A 147 17.36 -4.19 -5.62
C PHE A 147 17.81 -5.52 -5.05
N VAL A 148 17.69 -6.61 -5.82
CA VAL A 148 18.14 -7.96 -5.41
C VAL A 148 19.65 -7.97 -5.14
N ASP A 149 20.44 -7.33 -6.01
CA ASP A 149 21.89 -7.17 -5.81
C ASP A 149 22.20 -6.40 -4.53
N TRP A 150 21.47 -5.31 -4.26
CA TRP A 150 21.63 -4.52 -3.04
C TRP A 150 21.29 -5.33 -1.79
N VAL A 151 20.16 -6.04 -1.78
CA VAL A 151 19.76 -6.92 -0.64
C VAL A 151 20.83 -7.98 -0.38
N GLY A 152 21.48 -8.49 -1.44
CA GLY A 152 22.59 -9.43 -1.35
C GLY A 152 23.95 -8.83 -0.95
N SER A 153 24.10 -7.50 -1.02
CA SER A 153 25.36 -6.80 -0.78
C SER A 153 25.70 -6.65 0.72
N ALA A 154 26.94 -6.25 1.02
CA ALA A 154 27.34 -5.92 2.40
C ALA A 154 26.56 -4.73 2.98
N GLU A 155 26.18 -3.77 2.13
CA GLU A 155 25.35 -2.62 2.51
C GLU A 155 23.98 -3.12 3.01
N GLY A 156 23.25 -3.86 2.18
CA GLY A 156 21.91 -4.38 2.50
C GLY A 156 21.90 -5.44 3.61
N ARG A 157 22.99 -6.18 3.82
CA ARG A 157 23.08 -7.23 4.86
C ARG A 157 23.57 -6.75 6.22
N ASN A 158 24.53 -5.83 6.25
CA ASN A 158 25.25 -5.53 7.50
C ASN A 158 25.17 -4.06 7.88
N SER A 159 25.34 -3.15 6.92
CA SER A 159 25.37 -1.70 7.21
C SER A 159 24.00 -1.13 7.54
N GLU A 160 22.94 -1.67 6.93
CA GLU A 160 21.56 -1.21 7.15
C GLU A 160 20.99 -1.61 8.52
N GLN A 161 21.46 -2.72 9.10
CA GLN A 161 20.98 -3.24 10.39
C GLN A 161 22.18 -3.63 11.28
N PRO A 162 22.98 -2.66 11.74
CA PRO A 162 24.22 -2.94 12.46
C PRO A 162 24.00 -3.66 13.80
N ASN A 163 22.78 -3.59 14.33
CA ASN A 163 22.40 -4.17 15.61
C ASN A 163 21.71 -5.53 15.47
N THR A 164 21.33 -5.93 14.26
CA THR A 164 20.63 -7.20 14.00
C THR A 164 21.66 -8.31 13.77
N PRO A 165 21.58 -9.44 14.50
CA PRO A 165 22.42 -10.59 14.23
C PRO A 165 22.25 -11.10 12.79
N ALA A 166 23.31 -11.61 12.19
CA ALA A 166 23.22 -12.21 10.85
C ALA A 166 22.16 -13.32 10.83
N ILE A 167 21.11 -13.15 10.02
CA ILE A 167 19.98 -14.07 9.95
C ILE A 167 20.31 -15.19 8.94
N PRO A 168 20.31 -16.49 9.34
CA PRO A 168 20.62 -17.60 8.44
C PRO A 168 19.65 -17.75 7.28
N THR A 169 18.38 -17.37 7.47
CA THR A 169 17.32 -17.41 6.46
C THR A 169 17.22 -16.14 5.59
N GLY A 170 18.12 -15.17 5.79
CA GLY A 170 18.08 -13.88 5.07
C GLY A 170 17.00 -12.93 5.59
N TRP A 171 16.64 -11.96 4.75
CA TRP A 171 15.69 -10.88 5.06
C TRP A 171 14.24 -11.23 4.67
N ASP A 172 13.93 -12.52 4.65
CA ASP A 172 12.69 -13.04 4.09
C ASP A 172 11.46 -12.58 4.88
N GLY A 173 10.44 -12.09 4.16
CA GLY A 173 9.19 -11.61 4.75
C GLY A 173 9.28 -10.20 5.35
N GLN A 174 10.43 -9.53 5.25
CA GLN A 174 10.60 -8.14 5.71
C GLN A 174 10.32 -7.16 4.57
N PRO A 175 9.38 -6.21 4.73
CA PRO A 175 8.95 -5.36 3.64
C PRO A 175 10.10 -4.57 2.99
N ARG A 176 10.99 -4.00 3.81
CA ARG A 176 12.17 -3.23 3.35
C ARG A 176 13.09 -3.99 2.39
N TYR A 177 13.15 -5.31 2.51
CA TYR A 177 14.07 -6.18 1.76
C TYR A 177 13.36 -7.14 0.80
N THR A 178 12.02 -7.09 0.76
CA THR A 178 11.19 -7.91 -0.11
C THR A 178 10.53 -7.05 -1.18
N PHE A 179 10.04 -5.87 -0.81
CA PHE A 179 9.35 -4.96 -1.72
C PHE A 179 10.14 -3.69 -1.95
N PHE A 180 10.07 -3.17 -3.18
CA PHE A 180 10.59 -1.85 -3.52
C PHE A 180 9.53 -1.02 -4.24
N ILE A 181 9.73 0.29 -4.19
CA ILE A 181 8.88 1.27 -4.84
C ILE A 181 9.57 1.76 -6.10
N HIS A 182 8.85 1.76 -7.21
CA HIS A 182 9.27 2.36 -8.47
C HIS A 182 8.39 3.56 -8.77
N VAL A 183 9.02 4.73 -8.96
CA VAL A 183 8.32 5.98 -9.26
C VAL A 183 8.68 6.44 -10.67
N ASP A 184 7.82 6.11 -11.63
CA ASP A 184 7.87 6.70 -12.97
C ASP A 184 7.14 8.04 -13.00
N LYS A 185 7.07 8.62 -14.21
CA LYS A 185 6.36 9.85 -14.48
C LYS A 185 4.89 9.79 -14.05
N ASP A 186 4.20 8.67 -14.32
CA ASP A 186 2.77 8.56 -14.03
C ASP A 186 2.51 8.48 -12.53
N SER A 187 3.29 7.69 -11.79
CA SER A 187 3.25 7.66 -10.32
C SER A 187 3.53 9.04 -9.72
N LEU A 188 4.58 9.73 -10.19
CA LEU A 188 4.91 11.08 -9.72
C LEU A 188 3.78 12.09 -9.99
N GLU A 189 3.24 12.09 -11.21
CA GLU A 189 2.11 12.96 -11.57
C GLU A 189 0.85 12.64 -10.79
N SER A 190 0.61 11.36 -10.46
CA SER A 190 -0.54 10.94 -9.65
C SER A 190 -0.55 11.65 -8.31
N VAL A 191 0.59 11.70 -7.62
CA VAL A 191 0.73 12.30 -6.29
C VAL A 191 0.76 13.82 -6.37
N VAL A 192 1.49 14.39 -7.33
CA VAL A 192 1.81 15.83 -7.35
C VAL A 192 0.72 16.69 -8.00
N ARG A 193 -0.05 16.10 -8.93
CA ARG A 193 -1.03 16.84 -9.77
C ARG A 193 -2.46 16.35 -9.63
N ARG A 194 -2.68 15.06 -9.38
CA ARG A 194 -4.02 14.46 -9.40
C ARG A 194 -4.58 14.25 -8.00
N ALA A 195 -3.76 13.74 -7.08
CA ALA A 195 -4.17 13.46 -5.72
C ALA A 195 -4.52 14.74 -4.94
N PRO A 196 -5.50 14.67 -4.02
CA PRO A 196 -5.63 15.67 -2.97
C PRO A 196 -4.29 15.91 -2.27
N GLN A 197 -3.92 17.17 -2.05
CA GLN A 197 -2.68 17.51 -1.35
C GLN A 197 -2.95 17.57 0.17
N PRO A 198 -2.02 17.12 1.04
CA PRO A 198 -2.12 17.29 2.49
C PRO A 198 -2.46 18.73 2.87
N PRO A 199 -3.34 18.95 3.87
CA PRO A 199 -3.90 17.94 4.78
C PRO A 199 -5.20 17.29 4.28
N ALA A 200 -5.58 17.41 3.01
CA ALA A 200 -6.81 16.79 2.49
C ALA A 200 -6.62 15.27 2.30
N ASP A 201 -7.56 14.46 2.77
CA ASP A 201 -7.50 13.00 2.68
C ASP A 201 -7.57 12.50 1.22
N ASP A 202 -6.76 11.49 0.88
CA ASP A 202 -6.80 10.81 -0.43
C ASP A 202 -7.38 9.40 -0.28
N MET A 203 -8.63 9.34 0.19
CA MET A 203 -9.32 8.07 0.48
C MET A 203 -9.56 7.20 -0.76
N GLU A 204 -9.48 7.77 -1.95
CA GLU A 204 -9.67 7.06 -3.22
C GLU A 204 -8.36 6.46 -3.76
N GLY A 205 -7.21 6.74 -3.11
CA GLY A 205 -5.91 6.26 -3.59
C GLY A 205 -5.50 6.88 -4.92
N THR A 206 -5.85 8.15 -5.16
CA THR A 206 -5.53 8.84 -6.43
C THR A 206 -4.02 8.98 -6.61
N GLY A 207 -3.29 9.24 -5.53
CA GLY A 207 -1.84 9.24 -5.47
C GLY A 207 -1.31 7.84 -5.18
N TYR A 208 -0.55 7.28 -6.10
CA TYR A 208 -0.02 5.93 -6.01
C TYR A 208 1.44 5.85 -6.47
N VAL A 209 2.05 4.73 -6.12
CA VAL A 209 3.35 4.29 -6.62
C VAL A 209 3.25 2.87 -7.17
N ASN A 210 4.18 2.48 -8.04
CA ASN A 210 4.30 1.09 -8.45
C ASN A 210 5.12 0.35 -7.38
N MET A 211 4.60 -0.76 -6.85
CA MET A 211 5.28 -1.61 -5.90
C MET A 211 5.45 -3.00 -6.50
N MET A 212 6.52 -3.68 -6.08
CA MET A 212 6.95 -4.95 -6.67
C MET A 212 7.51 -5.90 -5.61
N ASP A 213 7.14 -7.19 -5.65
CA ASP A 213 7.78 -8.26 -4.88
C ASP A 213 9.05 -8.72 -5.59
N SER A 214 10.23 -8.36 -5.05
CA SER A 214 11.52 -8.70 -5.66
C SER A 214 11.77 -10.20 -5.86
N LYS A 215 11.02 -11.06 -5.18
CA LYS A 215 11.17 -12.52 -5.22
C LYS A 215 10.25 -13.23 -6.18
N TRP A 216 9.24 -12.55 -6.73
CA TRP A 216 8.29 -13.19 -7.64
C TRP A 216 9.00 -13.77 -8.86
N VAL A 217 8.74 -15.01 -9.24
CA VAL A 217 9.26 -15.59 -10.48
C VAL A 217 8.05 -16.00 -11.31
N PRO A 218 8.01 -15.71 -12.63
CA PRO A 218 6.92 -16.19 -13.47
C PRO A 218 6.79 -17.70 -13.30
N SER A 219 5.56 -18.19 -13.13
CA SER A 219 5.32 -19.63 -13.17
C SER A 219 5.64 -20.10 -14.59
N SER A 220 6.73 -20.86 -14.74
CA SER A 220 7.12 -21.48 -16.01
C SER A 220 6.25 -22.68 -16.37
N ASP A 221 5.39 -23.09 -15.45
CA ASP A 221 4.61 -24.30 -15.56
C ASP A 221 3.36 -23.96 -16.40
N GLU A 222 3.35 -24.46 -17.64
CA GLU A 222 2.12 -24.64 -18.39
C GLU A 222 1.13 -25.40 -17.48
N GLU A 223 -0.03 -24.81 -17.22
CA GLU A 223 -1.08 -25.57 -16.54
C GLU A 223 -1.48 -26.70 -17.48
N THR A 224 -1.22 -27.93 -17.07
CA THR A 224 -1.51 -29.12 -17.85
C THR A 224 -2.49 -30.03 -17.10
N GLU A 225 -3.46 -30.56 -17.82
CA GLU A 225 -4.36 -31.60 -17.34
C GLU A 225 -4.17 -32.88 -18.14
N ILE A 226 -4.59 -34.01 -17.57
CA ILE A 226 -4.66 -35.28 -18.28
C ILE A 226 -6.10 -35.45 -18.76
N ASP A 227 -6.31 -35.54 -20.07
CA ASP A 227 -7.63 -35.78 -20.65
C ASP A 227 -8.14 -37.22 -20.35
N LEU A 228 -9.38 -37.49 -20.73
CA LEU A 228 -10.02 -38.80 -20.55
C LEU A 228 -9.30 -39.94 -21.30
N ASP A 229 -8.48 -39.60 -22.29
CA ASP A 229 -7.70 -40.52 -23.10
C ASP A 229 -6.26 -40.69 -22.58
N GLY A 230 -5.88 -39.99 -21.50
CA GLY A 230 -4.57 -40.06 -20.88
C GLY A 230 -3.52 -39.13 -21.48
N ASN A 231 -3.89 -38.19 -22.34
CA ASN A 231 -2.97 -37.22 -22.93
C ASN A 231 -2.79 -36.02 -22.02
N VAL A 232 -1.55 -35.53 -21.92
CA VAL A 232 -1.25 -34.25 -21.29
C VAL A 232 -1.71 -33.14 -22.24
N VAL A 233 -2.62 -32.29 -21.79
CA VAL A 233 -3.15 -31.15 -22.54
C VAL A 233 -2.83 -29.88 -21.76
N THR A 234 -2.23 -28.90 -22.44
CA THR A 234 -2.05 -27.57 -21.87
C THR A 234 -3.41 -26.88 -21.79
N ILE A 235 -3.87 -26.60 -20.58
CA ILE A 235 -5.14 -25.97 -20.26
C ILE A 235 -5.00 -24.48 -19.91
N GLY A 236 -3.77 -24.02 -19.68
CA GLY A 236 -3.45 -22.62 -19.43
C GLY A 236 -2.04 -22.30 -19.90
N GLU A 237 -1.87 -21.11 -20.48
CA GLU A 237 -0.55 -20.48 -20.60
C GLU A 237 -0.12 -20.03 -19.20
N GLY A 238 1.18 -20.12 -18.88
CA GLY A 238 1.71 -19.68 -17.58
C GLY A 238 1.27 -18.24 -17.24
N GLU A 239 1.19 -17.92 -15.94
CA GLU A 239 0.63 -16.65 -15.49
C GLU A 239 1.35 -15.44 -16.13
N GLU A 240 0.58 -14.41 -16.50
CA GLU A 240 1.08 -13.18 -17.13
C GLU A 240 2.31 -12.60 -16.40
N GLU A 241 3.22 -12.03 -17.19
CA GLU A 241 4.52 -11.42 -16.86
C GLU A 241 4.48 -10.24 -15.86
N GLN A 242 3.35 -10.00 -15.18
CA GLN A 242 3.11 -8.80 -14.39
C GLN A 242 2.91 -9.12 -12.90
N ASP A 243 3.94 -8.78 -12.14
CA ASP A 243 4.14 -9.07 -10.72
C ASP A 243 4.19 -7.82 -9.83
N TRP A 244 3.90 -6.67 -10.43
CA TRP A 244 3.82 -5.39 -9.77
C TRP A 244 2.38 -4.85 -9.80
N GLN A 245 2.04 -4.07 -8.78
CA GLN A 245 0.75 -3.39 -8.67
C GLN A 245 0.92 -1.95 -8.21
N ARG A 246 -0.15 -1.16 -8.33
CA ARG A 246 -0.19 0.21 -7.81
C ARG A 246 -0.63 0.18 -6.36
N VAL A 247 0.07 0.94 -5.53
CA VAL A 247 -0.19 1.04 -4.10
C VAL A 247 -0.40 2.50 -3.75
N ALA A 248 -1.50 2.80 -3.07
CA ALA A 248 -1.79 4.15 -2.63
C ALA A 248 -0.72 4.64 -1.66
N ILE A 249 -0.28 5.89 -1.81
CA ILE A 249 0.61 6.51 -0.82
C ILE A 249 -0.15 6.85 0.47
N TRP A 250 -1.48 6.98 0.35
CA TRP A 250 -2.40 7.05 1.47
C TRP A 250 -2.44 5.69 2.17
N GLY A 251 -2.01 5.64 3.44
CA GLY A 251 -1.92 4.38 4.17
C GLY A 251 -0.65 3.56 3.97
N LEU A 252 0.28 4.03 3.12
CA LEU A 252 1.53 3.30 2.87
C LEU A 252 2.30 3.02 4.17
N ILE A 253 2.36 4.02 5.05
CA ILE A 253 2.99 3.96 6.36
C ILE A 253 1.96 4.30 7.44
N PRO A 254 1.89 3.53 8.55
CA PRO A 254 2.47 2.21 8.75
C PRO A 254 1.59 1.08 8.16
N GLY A 255 0.39 1.39 7.67
CA GLY A 255 -0.67 0.42 7.36
C GLY A 255 -0.25 -0.68 6.38
N ILE A 256 0.02 -0.29 5.14
CA ILE A 256 0.42 -1.22 4.08
C ILE A 256 1.78 -1.86 4.41
N TYR A 257 2.72 -1.10 4.98
CA TYR A 257 3.98 -1.68 5.48
C TYR A 257 3.73 -2.87 6.43
N MET A 258 2.81 -2.71 7.39
CA MET A 258 2.44 -3.78 8.32
C MET A 258 1.70 -4.93 7.63
N ALA A 259 0.86 -4.64 6.65
CA ALA A 259 0.18 -5.66 5.86
C ALA A 259 1.18 -6.55 5.09
N LEU A 260 2.30 -5.97 4.64
CA LEU A 260 3.34 -6.67 3.91
C LEU A 260 4.28 -7.50 4.78
N LEU A 261 4.22 -7.39 6.11
CA LEU A 261 5.01 -8.23 7.00
C LEU A 261 4.61 -9.71 6.82
N GLY A 262 5.58 -10.56 6.53
CA GLY A 262 5.36 -11.97 6.23
C GLY A 262 4.95 -12.25 4.77
N GLY A 263 4.61 -11.24 3.98
CA GLY A 263 4.35 -11.33 2.54
C GLY A 263 2.98 -11.88 2.12
N ASP A 264 2.22 -12.51 3.02
CA ASP A 264 0.97 -13.20 2.67
C ASP A 264 -0.12 -12.29 2.08
N LEU A 265 -0.23 -11.04 2.56
CA LEU A 265 -1.27 -10.12 2.07
C LEU A 265 -0.97 -9.54 0.68
N TRP A 266 0.28 -9.59 0.21
CA TRP A 266 0.62 -9.10 -1.14
C TRP A 266 -0.23 -9.78 -2.21
N TYR A 267 -0.35 -11.11 -2.14
CA TYR A 267 -1.09 -11.92 -3.10
C TYR A 267 -2.59 -11.90 -2.86
N ALA A 268 -3.02 -11.70 -1.61
CA ALA A 268 -4.44 -11.61 -1.27
C ALA A 268 -5.07 -10.30 -1.76
N GLU A 269 -4.32 -9.21 -1.71
CA GLU A 269 -4.74 -7.86 -2.11
C GLU A 269 -4.24 -7.48 -3.51
N PHE A 270 -3.66 -8.44 -4.25
CA PHE A 270 -3.06 -8.14 -5.55
C PHE A 270 -4.14 -7.71 -6.55
N GLU A 271 -4.03 -6.46 -7.01
CA GLU A 271 -4.87 -5.94 -8.08
C GLU A 271 -4.01 -5.49 -9.27
N LYS A 272 -4.34 -6.02 -10.45
CA LYS A 272 -3.65 -5.59 -11.68
C LYS A 272 -3.95 -4.11 -11.97
N PRO A 273 -2.92 -3.31 -12.33
CA PRO A 273 -3.13 -1.97 -12.85
C PRO A 273 -4.19 -1.96 -13.97
N PRO A 274 -5.10 -0.97 -14.01
CA PRO A 274 -4.97 0.35 -13.40
C PRO A 274 -5.50 0.47 -11.96
N HIS A 275 -6.00 -0.61 -11.35
CA HIS A 275 -6.48 -0.59 -9.97
C HIS A 275 -5.34 -0.27 -9.00
N VAL A 276 -5.70 0.26 -7.83
CA VAL A 276 -4.78 0.74 -6.81
C VAL A 276 -5.17 0.10 -5.49
N TRP A 277 -4.23 -0.59 -4.85
CA TRP A 277 -4.41 -1.10 -3.50
C TRP A 277 -4.43 0.06 -2.50
N VAL A 278 -5.56 0.21 -1.82
CA VAL A 278 -5.78 1.19 -0.74
C VAL A 278 -5.89 0.45 0.59
N GLU A 279 -5.28 0.98 1.65
CA GLU A 279 -5.43 0.45 3.02
C GLU A 279 -6.93 0.43 3.41
N SER A 280 -7.47 -0.76 3.66
CA SER A 280 -8.88 -1.01 4.01
C SER A 280 -9.25 -0.64 5.45
#